data_AF-A0A089RYV0-F1
#
_entry.id   AF-A0A089RYV0-F1
#
_cell.length_a   1.000
_cell.length_b   1.000
_cell.length_c   1.000
_cell.angle_alpha   90.00
_cell.angle_beta   90.00
_cell.angle_gamma   90.00
#
_symmetry.space_group_name_H-M   'P 1'
#
loop_
_entity.id
_entity.type
_entity.pdbx_description
1 polymer ?
#
loop_
_entity_poly.entity_id
_entity_poly.type
_entity_poly.pdbx_seq_one_letter_code
_entity_poly.pdbx_strand_id
1 'polypeptide(L)'
;MKKFIDTVNKKELLVSEELYFASDFTSDLYSEGIHVVTNEYMDYSDSLEDICEAFNSLDDELKNNYFRQPTEKELLDVWNESGFENEPFDKELATGFYYDDCVRDEISENSFDFLDWLDSVNKNFTYISLSDYTDFVDLIEYHPYGEKNELLEDTDYLEKVFFKEWYSVFSKDSGVEEKFSLDNSNMLDRYMFENYNALEVTK
;
A
#
# COMPACT_ATOMS: atom_id res chain seq x y z
N MET A 1 -8.34 8.62 25.77
CA MET A 1 -7.24 9.35 26.45
C MET A 1 -7.07 8.84 27.87
N LYS A 2 -5.88 8.33 28.18
CA LYS A 2 -5.45 7.85 29.49
C LYS A 2 -4.53 8.88 30.15
N LYS A 3 -4.42 8.82 31.49
CA LYS A 3 -3.61 9.75 32.26
C LYS A 3 -2.55 9.00 33.05
N PHE A 4 -1.31 9.48 32.96
CA PHE A 4 -0.16 8.94 33.66
C PHE A 4 0.52 10.03 34.50
N ILE A 5 1.18 9.63 35.59
CA ILE A 5 2.04 10.52 36.40
C ILE A 5 3.47 10.01 36.32
N ASP A 6 4.38 10.82 35.77
CA ASP A 6 5.81 10.64 35.90
C ASP A 6 6.19 10.75 37.38
N THR A 7 6.64 9.63 37.94
CA THR A 7 6.89 9.50 39.37
C THR A 7 8.17 10.19 39.81
N VAL A 8 9.08 10.51 38.88
CA VAL A 8 10.37 11.16 39.12
C VAL A 8 10.22 12.68 38.99
N ASN A 9 9.74 13.15 37.84
CA ASN A 9 9.62 14.59 37.55
C ASN A 9 8.31 15.21 38.03
N LYS A 10 7.37 14.39 38.54
CA LYS A 10 6.04 14.81 39.01
C LYS A 10 5.23 15.53 37.92
N LYS A 11 5.41 15.10 36.67
CA LYS A 11 4.69 15.62 35.51
C LYS A 11 3.46 14.77 35.20
N GLU A 12 2.41 15.43 34.73
CA GLU A 12 1.22 14.76 34.21
C GLU A 12 1.40 14.53 32.71
N LEU A 13 1.28 13.26 32.31
CA LEU A 13 1.30 12.84 30.92
C LEU A 13 -0.10 12.39 30.52
N LEU A 14 -0.58 12.89 29.39
CA LEU A 14 -1.82 12.44 28.77
C LEU A 14 -1.43 11.58 27.58
N VAL A 15 -2.06 10.41 27.44
CA VAL A 15 -1.83 9.53 26.30
C VAL A 15 -3.13 9.36 25.54
N SER A 16 -3.10 9.66 24.23
CA SER A 16 -4.23 9.41 23.33
C SER A 16 -3.87 8.29 22.37
N GLU A 17 -4.83 7.42 22.10
CA GLU A 17 -4.77 6.50 20.98
C GLU A 17 -5.06 7.26 19.69
N GLU A 18 -4.31 6.96 18.63
CA GLU A 18 -4.40 7.57 17.30
C GLU A 18 -5.18 6.66 16.36
N LEU A 19 -6.49 6.56 16.61
CA LEU A 19 -7.40 5.63 15.90
C LEU A 19 -7.40 5.77 14.37
N TYR A 20 -7.02 6.94 13.86
CA TYR A 20 -7.03 7.24 12.42
C TYR A 20 -5.63 7.28 11.82
N PHE A 21 -4.57 6.93 12.55
CA PHE A 21 -3.19 7.07 12.08
C PHE A 21 -2.93 6.35 10.75
N ALA A 22 -3.33 5.08 10.65
CA ALA A 22 -3.18 4.30 9.43
C ALA A 22 -4.03 4.87 8.28
N SER A 23 -5.27 5.30 8.56
CA SER A 23 -6.18 5.90 7.57
C SER A 23 -5.66 7.24 7.03
N ASP A 24 -5.10 8.08 7.90
CA ASP A 24 -4.48 9.35 7.53
C ASP A 24 -3.22 9.07 6.69
N PHE A 25 -2.40 8.10 7.08
CA PHE A 25 -1.22 7.68 6.30
C PHE A 25 -1.59 7.10 4.93
N THR A 26 -2.64 6.28 4.84
CA THR A 26 -3.19 5.81 3.56
C THR A 26 -3.63 6.96 2.66
N SER A 27 -4.21 8.02 3.25
CA SER A 27 -4.59 9.22 2.48
C SER A 27 -3.36 9.96 1.94
N ASP A 28 -2.29 10.01 2.71
CA ASP A 28 -1.00 10.56 2.27
C ASP A 28 -0.40 9.71 1.13
N LEU A 29 -0.41 8.38 1.26
CA LEU A 29 0.03 7.45 0.21
C LEU A 29 -0.73 7.67 -1.11
N TYR A 30 -2.06 7.72 -1.08
CA TYR A 30 -2.85 7.98 -2.29
C TYR A 30 -2.55 9.35 -2.91
N SER A 31 -2.26 10.36 -2.09
CA SER A 31 -1.90 11.70 -2.59
C SER A 31 -0.56 11.73 -3.34
N GLU A 32 0.30 10.75 -3.05
CA GLU A 32 1.59 10.53 -3.69
C GLU A 32 1.53 9.49 -4.82
N GLY A 33 0.32 9.02 -5.18
CA GLY A 33 0.12 8.04 -6.27
C GLY A 33 0.37 6.59 -5.88
N ILE A 34 0.38 6.27 -4.59
CA ILE A 34 0.55 4.91 -4.08
C ILE A 34 -0.83 4.35 -3.74
N HIS A 35 -1.19 3.23 -4.36
CA HIS A 35 -2.43 2.53 -4.08
C HIS A 35 -2.25 1.54 -2.94
N VAL A 36 -3.26 1.46 -2.07
CA VAL A 36 -3.28 0.57 -0.92
C VAL A 36 -4.42 -0.44 -1.09
N VAL A 37 -4.09 -1.72 -1.06
CA VAL A 37 -5.05 -2.84 -1.09
C VAL A 37 -4.92 -3.62 0.21
N THR A 38 -6.05 -3.96 0.83
CA THR A 38 -6.08 -4.63 2.15
C THR A 38 -6.97 -5.87 2.11
N ASN A 39 -6.91 -6.69 3.16
CA ASN A 39 -7.81 -7.85 3.31
C ASN A 39 -9.30 -7.47 3.43
N GLU A 40 -9.62 -6.33 4.02
CA GLU A 40 -11.00 -5.84 4.15
C GLU A 40 -11.59 -5.43 2.79
N TYR A 41 -10.72 -4.92 1.90
CA TYR A 41 -11.06 -4.42 0.58
C TYR A 41 -10.02 -4.91 -0.43
N MET A 42 -10.10 -6.20 -0.78
CA MET A 42 -9.26 -6.82 -1.80
C MET A 42 -9.73 -6.38 -3.19
N ASP A 43 -9.45 -5.12 -3.51
CA ASP A 43 -9.87 -4.46 -4.73
C ASP A 43 -8.68 -3.70 -5.32
N TYR A 44 -8.22 -4.15 -6.48
CA TYR A 44 -7.12 -3.55 -7.24
C TYR A 44 -7.62 -2.58 -8.31
N SER A 45 -8.93 -2.26 -8.36
CA SER A 45 -9.50 -1.45 -9.43
C SER A 45 -8.89 -0.06 -9.54
N ASP A 46 -8.52 0.55 -8.41
CA ASP A 46 -7.86 1.87 -8.38
C ASP A 46 -6.42 1.81 -8.91
N SER A 47 -5.70 0.69 -8.70
CA SER A 47 -4.32 0.49 -9.18
C SER A 47 -4.23 -0.19 -10.55
N LEU A 48 -5.35 -0.65 -11.09
CA LEU A 48 -5.37 -1.49 -12.29
C LEU A 48 -4.84 -0.77 -13.53
N GLU A 49 -5.14 0.52 -13.68
CA GLU A 49 -4.60 1.34 -14.78
C GLU A 49 -3.07 1.38 -14.70
N ASP A 50 -2.52 1.66 -13.52
CA ASP A 50 -1.08 1.70 -13.27
C ASP A 50 -0.40 0.35 -13.51
N ILE A 51 -1.03 -0.76 -13.10
CA ILE A 51 -0.53 -2.12 -13.34
C ILE A 51 -0.53 -2.42 -14.85
N CYS A 52 -1.60 -2.09 -15.57
CA CYS A 52 -1.68 -2.29 -17.01
C CYS A 52 -0.66 -1.43 -17.77
N GLU A 53 -0.48 -0.17 -17.39
CA GLU A 53 0.53 0.71 -17.97
C GLU A 53 1.95 0.19 -17.71
N ALA A 54 2.23 -0.25 -16.48
CA ALA A 54 3.48 -0.89 -16.13
C ALA A 54 3.73 -2.14 -16.99
N PHE A 55 2.75 -3.04 -17.11
CA PHE A 55 2.89 -4.24 -17.92
C PHE A 55 3.11 -3.90 -19.41
N ASN A 56 2.33 -2.98 -19.98
CA ASN A 56 2.44 -2.60 -21.39
C ASN A 56 3.75 -1.86 -21.72
N SER A 57 4.36 -1.21 -20.72
CA SER A 57 5.67 -0.56 -20.88
C SER A 57 6.84 -1.55 -21.03
N LEU A 58 6.62 -2.84 -20.70
CA LEU A 58 7.62 -3.89 -20.89
C LEU A 58 7.89 -4.13 -22.37
N ASP A 59 9.09 -4.64 -22.66
CA ASP A 59 9.40 -5.15 -23.98
C ASP A 59 8.54 -6.37 -24.34
N ASP A 60 8.39 -6.61 -25.64
CA ASP A 60 7.55 -7.70 -26.14
C ASP A 60 8.05 -9.09 -25.73
N GLU A 61 9.35 -9.26 -25.45
CA GLU A 61 9.87 -10.57 -25.02
C GLU A 61 9.37 -10.92 -23.61
N LEU A 62 9.46 -9.97 -22.68
CA LEU A 62 8.95 -10.13 -21.31
C LEU A 62 7.44 -10.36 -21.28
N LYS A 63 6.66 -9.55 -22.03
CA LYS A 63 5.20 -9.72 -22.12
C LYS A 63 4.83 -11.11 -22.65
N ASN A 64 5.54 -11.59 -23.67
CA ASN A 64 5.30 -12.88 -24.30
C ASN A 64 5.80 -14.09 -23.50
N ASN A 65 6.72 -13.87 -22.57
CA ASN A 65 7.20 -14.90 -21.65
C ASN A 65 6.22 -15.12 -20.50
N TYR A 66 5.51 -14.07 -20.07
CA TYR A 66 4.48 -14.18 -19.03
C TYR A 66 3.14 -14.64 -19.63
N PHE A 67 2.59 -13.86 -20.57
CA PHE A 67 1.37 -14.22 -21.29
C PHE A 67 1.67 -14.74 -22.68
N ARG A 68 0.82 -15.64 -23.19
CA ARG A 68 0.94 -16.09 -24.58
C ARG A 68 0.71 -14.93 -25.55
N GLN A 69 1.32 -15.04 -26.73
CA GLN A 69 1.01 -14.15 -27.84
C GLN A 69 -0.47 -14.25 -28.25
N PRO A 70 -1.13 -13.11 -28.51
CA PRO A 70 -2.50 -13.11 -29.01
C PRO A 70 -2.54 -13.62 -30.45
N THR A 71 -3.63 -14.32 -30.79
CA THR A 71 -3.95 -14.66 -32.17
C THR A 71 -4.58 -13.47 -32.89
N GLU A 72 -4.51 -13.44 -34.22
CA GLU A 72 -5.17 -12.39 -35.01
C GLU A 72 -6.68 -12.30 -34.74
N LYS A 73 -7.32 -13.45 -34.48
CA LYS A 73 -8.74 -13.48 -34.12
C LYS A 73 -9.00 -12.76 -32.80
N GLU A 74 -8.19 -13.02 -31.76
CA GLU A 74 -8.37 -12.39 -30.45
C GLU A 74 -8.13 -10.88 -30.51
N LEU A 75 -7.14 -10.44 -31.29
CA LEU A 75 -6.92 -9.00 -31.50
C LEU A 75 -8.12 -8.33 -32.18
N LEU A 76 -8.73 -9.01 -33.16
CA LEU A 76 -9.94 -8.50 -33.81
C LEU A 76 -11.15 -8.50 -32.88
N ASP A 77 -11.30 -9.54 -32.06
CA ASP A 77 -12.39 -9.66 -31.09
C ASP A 77 -12.31 -8.53 -30.06
N VAL A 78 -11.14 -8.31 -29.44
CA VAL A 78 -10.90 -7.21 -28.48
C VAL A 78 -11.05 -5.84 -29.15
N TRP A 79 -10.55 -5.67 -30.39
CA TRP A 79 -10.74 -4.41 -31.13
C TRP A 79 -12.21 -4.05 -31.31
N ASN A 80 -13.05 -5.03 -31.63
CA ASN A 80 -14.49 -4.80 -31.81
C ASN A 80 -15.21 -4.48 -30.49
N GLU A 81 -14.64 -4.85 -29.35
CA GLU A 81 -15.19 -4.58 -28.01
C GLU A 81 -14.64 -3.28 -27.40
N SER A 82 -13.52 -2.77 -27.91
CA SER A 82 -12.79 -1.60 -27.39
C SER A 82 -13.50 -0.25 -27.55
N GLY A 83 -14.60 -0.18 -28.29
CA GLY A 83 -15.28 1.09 -28.65
C GLY A 83 -14.64 1.84 -29.82
N PHE A 84 -13.58 1.27 -30.43
CA PHE A 84 -12.94 1.77 -31.64
C PHE A 84 -13.42 1.05 -32.91
N GLU A 85 -14.60 0.41 -32.89
CA GLU A 85 -15.05 -0.44 -34.00
C GLU A 85 -15.24 0.29 -35.35
N ASN A 86 -15.30 1.62 -35.33
CA ASN A 86 -15.42 2.46 -36.52
C ASN A 86 -14.06 3.00 -37.03
N GLU A 87 -12.97 2.80 -36.30
CA GLU A 87 -11.62 3.18 -36.69
C GLU A 87 -10.92 2.03 -37.46
N PRO A 88 -9.93 2.33 -38.32
CA PRO A 88 -9.11 1.30 -38.94
C PRO A 88 -8.41 0.44 -37.88
N PHE A 89 -8.44 -0.88 -38.06
CA PHE A 89 -7.79 -1.82 -37.14
C PHE A 89 -6.31 -1.46 -36.91
N ASP A 90 -5.99 -1.15 -35.65
CA ASP A 90 -4.64 -0.91 -35.18
C ASP A 90 -4.17 -2.12 -34.36
N LYS A 91 -3.21 -2.87 -34.90
CA LYS A 91 -2.71 -4.09 -34.28
C LYS A 91 -1.97 -3.81 -32.98
N GLU A 92 -1.23 -2.71 -32.89
CA GLU A 92 -0.43 -2.38 -31.71
C GLU A 92 -1.36 -2.02 -30.55
N LEU A 93 -2.34 -1.17 -30.81
CA LEU A 93 -3.35 -0.79 -29.83
C LEU A 93 -4.23 -1.98 -29.39
N ALA A 94 -4.68 -2.82 -30.34
CA ALA A 94 -5.43 -4.04 -30.02
C ALA A 94 -4.60 -5.02 -29.18
N THR A 95 -3.28 -5.05 -29.36
CA THR A 95 -2.39 -5.89 -28.54
C THR A 95 -2.31 -5.36 -27.12
N GLY A 96 -2.27 -4.05 -26.93
CA GLY A 96 -2.37 -3.42 -25.61
C GLY A 96 -3.67 -3.81 -24.89
N PHE A 97 -4.81 -3.65 -25.54
CA PHE A 97 -6.10 -4.05 -24.95
C PHE A 97 -6.17 -5.54 -24.59
N TYR A 98 -5.64 -6.42 -25.44
CA TYR A 98 -5.57 -7.85 -25.13
C TYR A 98 -4.77 -8.12 -23.85
N TYR A 99 -3.64 -7.43 -23.66
CA TYR A 99 -2.86 -7.58 -22.43
C TYR A 99 -3.54 -6.94 -21.22
N ASP A 100 -4.25 -5.83 -21.38
CA ASP A 100 -5.05 -5.25 -20.31
C ASP A 100 -6.09 -6.25 -19.79
N ASP A 101 -6.74 -7.00 -20.68
CA ASP A 101 -7.68 -8.07 -20.31
C ASP A 101 -6.95 -9.22 -19.60
N CYS A 102 -5.77 -9.63 -20.09
CA CYS A 102 -4.97 -10.68 -19.44
C CYS A 102 -4.52 -10.27 -18.03
N VAL A 103 -4.10 -9.02 -17.85
CA VAL A 103 -3.69 -8.46 -16.55
C VAL A 103 -4.86 -8.45 -15.57
N ARG A 104 -6.06 -8.04 -16.02
CA ARG A 104 -7.29 -8.07 -15.21
C ARG A 104 -7.60 -9.46 -14.69
N ASP A 105 -7.52 -10.45 -15.57
CA ASP A 105 -7.76 -11.85 -15.22
C ASP A 105 -6.69 -12.35 -14.23
N GLU A 106 -5.41 -12.06 -14.49
CA GLU A 106 -4.30 -12.50 -13.64
C GLU A 106 -4.35 -11.87 -12.24
N ILE A 107 -4.65 -10.58 -12.12
CA ILE A 107 -4.84 -9.91 -10.82
C ILE A 107 -5.99 -10.54 -10.03
N SER A 108 -7.02 -11.03 -10.71
CA SER A 108 -8.19 -11.65 -10.05
C SER A 108 -7.89 -13.06 -9.52
N GLU A 109 -6.96 -13.78 -10.14
CA GLU A 109 -6.65 -15.18 -9.81
C GLU A 109 -5.34 -15.36 -9.02
N ASN A 110 -4.34 -14.51 -9.29
CA ASN A 110 -2.96 -14.70 -8.86
C ASN A 110 -2.20 -13.37 -8.65
N SER A 111 -2.86 -12.37 -8.04
CA SER A 111 -2.30 -11.02 -7.87
C SER A 111 -0.89 -11.00 -7.28
N PHE A 112 -0.64 -11.72 -6.20
CA PHE A 112 0.64 -11.68 -5.49
C PHE A 112 1.81 -12.09 -6.39
N ASP A 113 1.76 -13.28 -7.00
CA ASP A 113 2.86 -13.79 -7.84
C ASP A 113 3.07 -12.90 -9.08
N PHE A 114 1.98 -12.39 -9.66
CA PHE A 114 2.05 -11.52 -10.83
C PHE A 114 2.67 -10.15 -10.50
N LEU A 115 2.25 -9.53 -9.40
CA LEU A 115 2.75 -8.22 -8.98
C LEU A 115 4.20 -8.28 -8.51
N ASP A 116 4.59 -9.34 -7.79
CA ASP A 116 6.00 -9.61 -7.42
C ASP A 116 6.87 -9.82 -8.66
N TRP A 117 6.37 -10.59 -9.64
CA TRP A 117 7.06 -10.73 -10.91
C TRP A 117 7.20 -9.38 -11.65
N LEU A 118 6.12 -8.59 -11.73
CA LEU A 118 6.12 -7.31 -12.45
C LEU A 118 7.11 -6.31 -11.82
N ASP A 119 7.15 -6.21 -10.49
CA ASP A 119 8.14 -5.41 -9.75
C ASP A 119 9.58 -5.87 -10.05
N SER A 120 9.81 -7.17 -10.11
CA SER A 120 11.14 -7.72 -10.37
C SER A 120 11.70 -7.41 -11.77
N VAL A 121 10.83 -7.14 -12.75
CA VAL A 121 11.21 -6.90 -14.16
C VAL A 121 10.97 -5.48 -14.64
N ASN A 122 10.07 -4.73 -13.99
CA ASN A 122 9.75 -3.35 -14.34
C ASN A 122 10.34 -2.37 -13.33
N LYS A 123 11.44 -1.71 -13.71
CA LYS A 123 12.10 -0.69 -12.89
C LYS A 123 11.25 0.54 -12.53
N ASN A 124 10.11 0.74 -13.20
CA ASN A 124 9.20 1.87 -12.99
C ASN A 124 7.95 1.44 -12.19
N PHE A 125 7.91 0.21 -11.71
CA PHE A 125 6.83 -0.33 -10.90
C PHE A 125 7.39 -0.69 -9.52
N THR A 126 6.65 -0.38 -8.46
CA THR A 126 6.96 -0.82 -7.10
C THR A 126 5.79 -1.63 -6.57
N TYR A 127 6.06 -2.84 -6.09
CA TYR A 127 5.13 -3.64 -5.30
C TYR A 127 5.73 -3.97 -3.93
N ILE A 128 4.97 -3.70 -2.87
CA ILE A 128 5.31 -4.16 -1.51
C ILE A 128 4.10 -4.86 -0.93
N SER A 129 4.28 -6.13 -0.56
CA SER A 129 3.30 -6.88 0.21
C SER A 129 3.76 -6.98 1.66
N LEU A 130 2.95 -6.47 2.58
CA LEU A 130 3.15 -6.55 4.02
C LEU A 130 2.09 -7.47 4.60
N SER A 131 2.46 -8.32 5.55
CA SER A 131 1.51 -9.22 6.19
C SER A 131 1.87 -9.48 7.64
N ASP A 132 0.86 -9.61 8.49
CA ASP A 132 1.00 -10.21 9.80
C ASP A 132 0.22 -11.54 9.88
N TYR A 133 -0.12 -12.01 11.08
CA TYR A 133 -0.84 -13.27 11.24
C TYR A 133 -2.30 -13.24 10.77
N THR A 134 -2.91 -12.06 10.63
CA THR A 134 -4.35 -11.89 10.37
C THR A 134 -4.65 -10.99 9.18
N ASP A 135 -3.77 -10.05 8.87
CA ASP A 135 -4.00 -8.97 7.94
C ASP A 135 -2.87 -8.87 6.91
N PHE A 136 -3.17 -8.28 5.76
CA PHE A 136 -2.18 -7.93 4.75
C PHE A 136 -2.47 -6.55 4.18
N VAL A 137 -1.41 -5.90 3.71
CA VAL A 137 -1.46 -4.64 3.00
C VAL A 137 -0.52 -4.72 1.80
N ASP A 138 -1.09 -4.55 0.63
CA ASP A 138 -0.36 -4.44 -0.63
C ASP A 138 -0.29 -2.97 -1.02
N LEU A 139 0.92 -2.51 -1.36
CA LEU A 139 1.24 -1.16 -1.76
C LEU A 139 1.76 -1.19 -3.20
N ILE A 140 1.13 -0.41 -4.07
CA ILE A 140 1.38 -0.43 -5.52
C ILE A 140 1.66 0.98 -6.00
N GLU A 141 2.76 1.17 -6.69
CA GLU A 141 3.15 2.47 -7.27
C GLU A 141 3.65 2.25 -8.70
N TYR A 142 3.15 3.03 -9.66
CA TYR A 142 3.75 3.16 -10.99
C TYR A 142 4.36 4.56 -11.16
N HIS A 143 5.66 4.62 -11.45
CA HIS A 143 6.45 5.83 -11.48
C HIS A 143 7.16 6.02 -12.84
N PRO A 144 6.42 6.24 -13.95
CA PRO A 144 6.98 6.29 -15.31
C PRO A 144 7.99 7.42 -15.55
N TYR A 145 7.92 8.48 -14.74
CA TYR A 145 8.75 9.69 -14.85
C TYR A 145 9.49 10.05 -13.55
N GLY A 146 9.37 9.22 -12.52
CA GLY A 146 9.81 9.51 -11.16
C GLY A 146 10.93 8.58 -10.69
N GLU A 147 11.35 8.81 -9.45
CA GLU A 147 12.04 7.80 -8.65
C GLU A 147 11.00 7.17 -7.73
N LYS A 148 11.26 5.93 -7.27
CA LYS A 148 10.45 5.25 -6.27
C LYS A 148 10.16 6.17 -5.08
N ASN A 149 8.93 6.15 -4.57
CA ASN A 149 8.57 6.97 -3.42
C ASN A 149 9.34 6.57 -2.15
N GLU A 150 9.92 7.57 -1.46
CA GLU A 150 10.66 7.37 -0.22
C GLU A 150 9.78 6.75 0.90
N LEU A 151 8.46 6.96 0.86
CA LEU A 151 7.51 6.34 1.81
C LEU A 151 7.50 4.81 1.71
N LEU A 152 7.92 4.25 0.58
CA LEU A 152 8.00 2.81 0.32
C LEU A 152 9.39 2.21 0.62
N GLU A 153 10.32 2.97 1.19
CA GLU A 153 11.68 2.48 1.49
C GLU A 153 11.78 1.78 2.85
N ASP A 154 11.01 2.23 3.85
CA ASP A 154 11.07 1.72 5.22
C ASP A 154 9.93 0.74 5.51
N THR A 155 10.12 -0.53 5.11
CA THR A 155 9.16 -1.61 5.36
C THR A 155 8.88 -1.81 6.85
N ASP A 156 9.89 -1.66 7.72
CA ASP A 156 9.72 -1.79 9.17
C ASP A 156 8.83 -0.68 9.75
N TYR A 157 8.87 0.52 9.18
CA TYR A 157 7.95 1.60 9.54
C TYR A 157 6.55 1.31 9.01
N LEU A 158 6.40 0.91 7.74
CA LEU A 158 5.11 0.58 7.14
C LEU A 158 4.38 -0.53 7.91
N GLU A 159 5.08 -1.59 8.29
CA GLU A 159 4.51 -2.64 9.17
C GLU A 159 3.99 -2.07 10.49
N LYS A 160 4.70 -1.11 11.08
CA LYS A 160 4.22 -0.43 12.30
C LYS A 160 3.01 0.46 12.02
N VAL A 161 2.95 1.12 10.86
CA VAL A 161 1.79 1.95 10.49
C VAL A 161 0.54 1.10 10.41
N PHE A 162 0.61 -0.03 9.70
CA PHE A 162 -0.56 -0.82 9.36
C PHE A 162 -0.96 -1.86 10.42
N PHE A 163 0.00 -2.42 11.17
CA PHE A 163 -0.27 -3.55 12.07
C PHE A 163 -0.09 -3.24 13.56
N LYS A 164 0.18 -1.99 13.94
CA LYS A 164 0.33 -1.61 15.36
C LYS A 164 -0.64 -0.52 15.78
N GLU A 165 -0.94 -0.51 17.07
CA GLU A 165 -1.71 0.55 17.68
C GLU A 165 -0.83 1.79 17.90
N TRP A 166 -1.28 2.95 17.42
CA TRP A 166 -0.55 4.20 17.56
C TRP A 166 -1.06 5.06 18.72
N TYR A 167 -0.13 5.75 19.36
CA TYR A 167 -0.38 6.60 20.51
C TYR A 167 0.42 7.90 20.41
N SER A 168 -0.18 8.98 20.92
CA SER A 168 0.51 10.24 21.20
C SER A 168 0.58 10.47 22.71
N VAL A 169 1.76 10.85 23.20
CA VAL A 169 1.95 11.32 24.58
C VAL A 169 2.13 12.82 24.60
N PHE A 170 1.42 13.47 25.53
CA PHE A 170 1.40 14.90 25.70
C PHE A 170 1.76 15.25 27.14
N SER A 171 2.60 16.27 27.30
CA SER A 171 2.77 16.97 28.56
C SER A 171 2.01 18.28 28.49
N LYS A 172 1.29 18.59 29.57
CA LYS A 172 0.55 19.86 29.70
C LYS A 172 1.43 21.10 29.48
N ASP A 173 2.73 20.98 29.72
CA ASP A 173 3.66 22.10 29.69
C ASP A 173 4.37 22.28 28.33
N SER A 174 4.39 21.25 27.48
CA SER A 174 5.22 21.19 26.26
C SER A 174 4.48 20.85 24.96
N GLY A 175 3.23 20.37 25.01
CA GLY A 175 2.50 19.88 23.83
C GLY A 175 2.71 18.37 23.59
N VAL A 176 2.60 17.93 22.33
CA VAL A 176 2.96 16.55 21.92
C VAL A 176 4.44 16.35 22.18
N GLU A 177 4.79 15.34 22.98
CA GLU A 177 6.18 14.98 23.22
C GLU A 177 6.66 13.93 22.21
N GLU A 178 5.82 12.93 21.92
CA GLU A 178 6.17 11.80 21.05
C GLU A 178 4.92 11.13 20.47
N LYS A 179 5.05 10.58 19.26
CA LYS A 179 4.17 9.54 18.70
C LYS A 179 4.91 8.21 18.70
N PHE A 180 4.25 7.14 19.15
CA PHE A 180 4.83 5.81 19.21
C PHE A 180 3.78 4.75 18.90
N SER A 181 4.24 3.56 18.50
CA SER A 181 3.39 2.41 18.23
C SER A 181 3.66 1.26 19.19
N LEU A 182 2.63 0.45 19.45
CA LEU A 182 2.68 -0.73 20.30
C LEU A 182 2.01 -1.91 19.60
N ASP A 183 2.50 -3.12 19.85
CA ASP A 183 1.90 -4.34 19.27
C ASP A 183 0.46 -4.56 19.76
N ASN A 184 0.10 -4.03 20.94
CA ASN A 184 -1.26 -3.98 21.46
C ASN A 184 -1.36 -3.10 22.71
N SER A 185 -2.58 -2.72 23.06
CA SER A 185 -2.92 -1.83 24.17
C SER A 185 -2.45 -2.30 25.55
N ASN A 186 -2.23 -3.61 25.75
CA ASN A 186 -1.75 -4.13 27.04
C ASN A 186 -0.29 -3.76 27.32
N MET A 187 0.46 -3.35 26.31
CA MET A 187 1.85 -2.92 26.46
C MET A 187 1.99 -1.47 26.94
N LEU A 188 0.90 -0.70 26.93
CA LEU A 188 0.95 0.74 27.18
C LEU A 188 1.49 1.09 28.57
N ASP A 189 1.00 0.45 29.63
CA ASP A 189 1.44 0.75 31.00
C ASP A 189 2.94 0.46 31.18
N ARG A 190 3.40 -0.63 30.55
CA ARG A 190 4.82 -1.00 30.57
C ARG A 190 5.65 0.02 29.80
N TYR A 191 5.22 0.42 28.61
CA TYR A 191 5.90 1.44 27.81
C TYR A 191 6.03 2.76 28.58
N MET A 192 4.94 3.22 29.19
CA MET A 192 4.93 4.47 29.98
C MET A 192 5.82 4.37 31.22
N PHE A 193 5.87 3.20 31.87
CA PHE A 193 6.79 2.99 32.97
C PHE A 193 8.26 3.01 32.53
N GLU A 194 8.59 2.28 31.45
CA GLU A 194 9.97 2.12 30.99
C GLU A 194 10.56 3.42 30.37
N ASN A 195 9.77 4.17 29.59
CA ASN A 195 10.25 5.36 28.89
C ASN A 195 10.06 6.66 29.69
N TYR A 196 9.02 6.73 30.54
CA TYR A 196 8.64 7.97 31.23
C TYR A 196 8.63 7.85 32.76
N ASN A 197 9.00 6.69 33.35
CA ASN A 197 8.85 6.42 34.79
C ASN A 197 7.43 6.72 35.30
N ALA A 198 6.43 6.51 34.42
CA ALA A 198 5.08 6.97 34.62
C ALA A 198 4.12 5.82 34.91
N LEU A 199 3.19 6.04 35.84
CA LEU A 199 2.16 5.08 36.23
C LEU A 199 0.77 5.60 35.85
N GLU A 200 -0.09 4.72 35.33
CA GLU A 200 -1.47 5.09 35.00
C GLU A 200 -2.19 5.51 36.28
N VAL A 201 -2.90 6.62 36.19
CA VAL A 201 -3.81 7.07 37.25
C VAL A 201 -5.19 6.57 36.86
N THR A 202 -5.51 5.36 37.31
CA THR A 202 -6.87 4.83 37.22
C THR A 202 -7.78 5.73 38.06
N LYS A 203 -8.88 6.22 37.46
CA LYS A 203 -9.97 6.83 38.22
C LYS A 203 -10.84 5.74 38.84
#